data_AF-A0A7X9VZN1-F1
#
_entry.id   AF-A0A7X9VZN1-F1
#
_cell.length_a   1.000
_cell.length_b   1.000
_cell.length_c   1.000
_cell.angle_alpha   90.00
_cell.angle_beta   90.00
_cell.angle_gamma   90.00
#
_symmetry.space_group_name_H-M   'P 1'
#
loop_
_entity.id
_entity.type
_entity.pdbx_description
1 polymer ?
#
loop_
_entity_poly.entity_id
_entity_poly.type
_entity_poly.pdbx_seq_one_letter_code
_entity_poly.pdbx_strand_id
1 'polypeptide(L)'
;MKSKFRRFAKAALPLLITLLGSAGAQAELPVVDIGARFQEQQVEGTFVLLDGQTGEFRRHDEARAAQRYLPASTYKIPNSLIALETGEAESKDFEIKWDSKLAPRQPWWPAAWAQNHTLESALQNSAVWYYQEIARRIGAERMQAYVDRFNYGNRNISGGIDQFWLTGSLRISANEQVEFLRRFYVNQFGLAERTVQMTKDMLVLEQTPDYRLSGKTGWAGLGEPGAPQTGWLVGYLERQGEVFYFALNIDVKKSQDAAARMKIVRAIFGDLGLLSTAPPALTPQGAQSAISGASR
;
A
#
# COMPACT_ATOMS: atom_id res chain seq x y z
N MET A 1 -46.95 55.69 -48.72
CA MET A 1 -45.84 56.30 -47.97
C MET A 1 -44.87 55.19 -47.54
N LYS A 2 -43.58 55.38 -47.85
CA LYS A 2 -42.34 54.68 -47.44
C LYS A 2 -42.49 53.57 -46.37
N SER A 3 -41.96 52.37 -46.57
CA SER A 3 -40.61 52.05 -46.04
C SER A 3 -40.15 50.65 -46.48
N LYS A 4 -38.95 50.57 -47.08
CA LYS A 4 -38.21 49.33 -47.38
C LYS A 4 -37.32 49.01 -46.17
N PHE A 5 -37.46 47.83 -45.57
CA PHE A 5 -36.46 47.29 -44.64
C PHE A 5 -35.74 46.11 -45.28
N ARG A 6 -34.48 46.33 -45.68
CA ARG A 6 -33.53 45.27 -46.04
C ARG A 6 -32.91 44.73 -44.75
N ARG A 7 -33.10 43.44 -44.46
CA ARG A 7 -32.33 42.72 -43.43
C ARG A 7 -31.03 42.20 -44.07
N PHE A 8 -29.90 42.66 -43.58
CA PHE A 8 -28.59 42.06 -43.86
C PHE A 8 -28.42 40.82 -42.98
N ALA A 9 -28.29 39.64 -43.58
CA ALA A 9 -27.85 38.44 -42.89
C ALA A 9 -26.34 38.54 -42.65
N LYS A 10 -25.92 38.63 -41.38
CA LYS A 10 -24.51 38.47 -40.99
C LYS A 10 -24.22 36.98 -40.92
N ALA A 11 -23.41 36.47 -41.84
CA ALA A 11 -22.85 35.14 -41.74
C ALA A 11 -21.80 35.14 -40.61
N ALA A 12 -22.06 34.40 -39.54
CA ALA A 12 -21.08 34.10 -38.51
C ALA A 12 -20.33 32.82 -38.93
N LEU A 13 -19.04 32.96 -39.20
CA LEU A 13 -18.14 31.84 -39.51
C LEU A 13 -17.71 31.18 -38.19
N PRO A 14 -17.89 29.87 -37.98
CA PRO A 14 -17.42 29.23 -36.77
C PRO A 14 -15.89 29.08 -36.82
N LEU A 15 -15.20 29.71 -35.86
CA LEU A 15 -13.77 29.53 -35.65
C LEU A 15 -13.57 28.16 -35.00
N LEU A 16 -13.15 27.18 -35.81
CA LEU A 16 -12.81 25.84 -35.33
C LEU A 16 -11.44 25.92 -34.62
N ILE A 17 -11.46 26.03 -33.29
CA ILE A 17 -10.24 25.92 -32.48
C ILE A 17 -9.90 24.43 -32.39
N THR A 18 -8.96 23.97 -33.20
CA THR A 18 -8.33 22.66 -33.05
C THR A 18 -7.42 22.69 -31.83
N LEU A 19 -7.93 22.22 -30.69
CA LEU A 19 -7.10 21.80 -29.56
C LEU A 19 -6.30 20.55 -29.99
N LEU A 20 -5.09 20.77 -30.48
CA LEU A 20 -4.06 19.74 -30.56
C LEU A 20 -3.64 19.40 -29.12
N GLY A 21 -4.39 18.50 -28.48
CA GLY A 21 -3.91 17.82 -27.30
C GLY A 21 -2.70 16.98 -27.69
N SER A 22 -1.51 17.45 -27.35
CA SER A 22 -0.30 16.63 -27.40
C SER A 22 -0.44 15.55 -26.33
N ALA A 23 -1.06 14.43 -26.69
CA ALA A 23 -0.86 13.16 -25.98
C ALA A 23 0.62 12.80 -26.19
N GLY A 24 1.47 13.26 -25.29
CA GLY A 24 2.87 12.83 -25.26
C GLY A 24 2.88 11.31 -25.15
N ALA A 25 3.53 10.64 -26.10
CA ALA A 25 3.73 9.20 -26.02
C ALA A 25 4.50 8.92 -24.72
N GLN A 26 3.86 8.23 -23.79
CA GLN A 26 4.51 7.76 -22.56
C GLN A 26 5.59 6.75 -22.96
N ALA A 27 6.79 6.89 -22.40
CA ALA A 27 7.87 5.96 -22.68
C ALA A 27 7.50 4.59 -22.08
N GLU A 28 7.52 3.54 -22.90
CA GLU A 28 7.31 2.18 -22.43
C GLU A 28 8.43 1.81 -21.44
N LEU A 29 8.06 1.23 -20.30
CA LEU A 29 9.04 0.78 -19.31
C LEU A 29 9.97 -0.29 -19.92
N PRO A 30 11.27 -0.33 -19.59
CA PRO A 30 12.19 -1.28 -20.19
C PRO A 30 11.84 -2.72 -19.81
N VAL A 31 12.09 -3.69 -20.70
CA VAL A 31 11.96 -5.12 -20.36
C VAL A 31 13.11 -5.53 -19.44
N VAL A 32 12.78 -6.05 -18.25
CA VAL A 32 13.77 -6.41 -17.22
C VAL A 32 13.50 -7.82 -16.69
N ASP A 33 14.56 -8.54 -16.33
CA ASP A 33 14.44 -9.82 -15.62
C ASP A 33 14.20 -9.58 -14.14
N ILE A 34 12.91 -9.49 -13.76
CA ILE A 34 12.50 -9.32 -12.37
C ILE A 34 12.96 -10.50 -11.49
N GLY A 35 13.01 -11.72 -12.06
CA GLY A 35 13.36 -12.94 -11.33
C GLY A 35 14.81 -12.96 -10.85
N ALA A 36 15.73 -12.33 -11.58
CA ALA A 36 17.12 -12.19 -11.18
C ALA A 36 17.27 -11.55 -9.78
N ARG A 37 16.41 -10.60 -9.42
CA ARG A 37 16.47 -9.91 -8.11
C ARG A 37 16.08 -10.80 -6.93
N PHE A 38 15.23 -11.79 -7.16
CA PHE A 38 14.91 -12.82 -6.16
C PHE A 38 16.08 -13.79 -5.97
N GLN A 39 16.73 -14.19 -7.08
CA GLN A 39 17.91 -15.05 -7.06
C GLN A 39 19.10 -14.42 -6.33
N GLU A 40 19.36 -13.12 -6.57
CA GLU A 40 20.42 -12.35 -5.89
C GLU A 40 20.24 -12.29 -4.37
N GLN A 41 18.99 -12.21 -3.91
CA GLN A 41 18.66 -12.24 -2.48
C GLN A 41 18.49 -13.66 -1.94
N GLN A 42 18.57 -14.69 -2.79
CA GLN A 42 18.40 -16.10 -2.45
C GLN A 42 17.05 -16.40 -1.77
N VAL A 43 15.98 -15.76 -2.24
CA VAL A 43 14.61 -15.95 -1.72
C VAL A 43 13.66 -16.37 -2.83
N GLU A 44 12.63 -17.13 -2.46
CA GLU A 44 11.52 -17.49 -3.33
C GLU A 44 10.37 -16.50 -3.12
N GLY A 45 9.68 -16.10 -4.19
CA GLY A 45 8.65 -15.08 -4.07
C GLY A 45 8.03 -14.67 -5.41
N THR A 46 7.17 -13.67 -5.34
CA THR A 46 6.53 -13.04 -6.49
C THR A 46 6.61 -11.53 -6.36
N PHE A 47 6.59 -10.86 -7.52
CA PHE A 47 6.41 -9.43 -7.62
C PHE A 47 5.36 -9.15 -8.68
N VAL A 48 4.47 -8.21 -8.39
CA VAL A 48 3.50 -7.66 -9.33
C VAL A 48 3.68 -6.16 -9.38
N LEU A 49 3.83 -5.62 -10.58
CA LEU A 49 3.68 -4.20 -10.89
C LEU A 49 2.43 -4.02 -11.74
N LEU A 50 1.63 -3.01 -11.42
CA LEU A 50 0.55 -2.50 -12.24
C LEU A 50 0.84 -1.04 -12.57
N ASP A 51 1.05 -0.76 -13.84
CA ASP A 51 1.15 0.60 -14.36
C ASP A 51 -0.22 1.27 -14.28
N GLY A 52 -0.32 2.36 -13.51
CA GLY A 52 -1.59 3.04 -13.29
C GLY A 52 -2.10 3.85 -14.48
N GLN A 53 -1.26 4.06 -15.50
CA GLN A 53 -1.57 4.86 -16.69
C GLN A 53 -2.03 3.93 -17.81
N THR A 54 -1.29 2.85 -18.04
CA THR A 54 -1.57 1.91 -19.14
C THR A 54 -2.47 0.74 -18.72
N GLY A 55 -2.51 0.42 -17.41
CA GLY A 55 -3.17 -0.78 -16.89
C GLY A 55 -2.38 -2.07 -17.14
N GLU A 56 -1.15 -1.96 -17.66
CA GLU A 56 -0.30 -3.11 -17.92
C GLU A 56 0.27 -3.71 -16.64
N PHE A 57 0.40 -5.03 -16.64
CA PHE A 57 1.00 -5.77 -15.54
C PHE A 57 2.36 -6.31 -15.91
N ARG A 58 3.28 -6.28 -14.95
CA ARG A 58 4.56 -7.00 -15.02
C ARG A 58 4.70 -7.89 -13.80
N ARG A 59 5.04 -9.15 -14.02
CA ARG A 59 5.02 -10.17 -12.97
C ARG A 59 6.28 -11.02 -12.97
N HIS A 60 6.71 -11.40 -11.77
CA HIS A 60 7.56 -12.55 -11.54
C HIS A 60 6.76 -13.62 -10.81
N ASP A 61 6.81 -14.85 -11.31
CA ASP A 61 6.02 -15.99 -10.80
C ASP A 61 4.50 -15.70 -10.79
N GLU A 62 3.86 -15.81 -11.96
CA GLU A 62 2.43 -15.52 -12.12
C GLU A 62 1.53 -16.45 -11.30
N ALA A 63 1.94 -17.72 -11.15
CA ALA A 63 1.19 -18.70 -10.36
C ALA A 63 1.14 -18.26 -8.89
N ARG A 64 2.29 -17.86 -8.33
CA ARG A 64 2.37 -17.32 -6.97
C ARG A 64 1.71 -15.94 -6.85
N ALA A 65 1.76 -15.11 -7.88
CA ALA A 65 1.07 -13.82 -7.91
C ALA A 65 -0.45 -13.95 -7.74
N ALA A 66 -1.02 -15.06 -8.22
CA ALA A 66 -2.45 -15.41 -8.09
C ALA A 66 -2.78 -16.17 -6.79
N GLN A 67 -1.78 -16.74 -6.10
CA GLN A 67 -1.98 -17.44 -4.84
C GLN A 67 -2.30 -16.45 -3.71
N ARG A 68 -3.33 -16.77 -2.91
CA ARG A 68 -3.72 -15.94 -1.75
C ARG A 68 -3.02 -16.40 -0.47
N TYR A 69 -2.45 -15.44 0.27
CA TYR A 69 -1.82 -15.66 1.59
C TYR A 69 -2.46 -14.78 2.66
N LEU A 70 -2.11 -15.02 3.93
CA LEU A 70 -2.44 -14.10 5.02
C LEU A 70 -1.85 -12.70 4.71
N PRO A 71 -2.64 -11.62 4.82
CA PRO A 71 -2.13 -10.27 4.58
C PRO A 71 -1.22 -9.77 5.72
N ALA A 72 -1.37 -10.29 6.94
CA ALA A 72 -0.66 -9.82 8.12
C ALA A 72 -0.73 -8.29 8.25
N SER A 73 0.39 -7.62 8.56
CA SER A 73 0.41 -6.16 8.74
C SER A 73 0.11 -5.33 7.49
N THR A 74 -0.02 -5.91 6.29
CA THR A 74 -0.54 -5.15 5.13
C THR A 74 -2.01 -4.78 5.30
N TYR A 75 -2.77 -5.58 6.08
CA TYR A 75 -4.17 -5.28 6.42
C TYR A 75 -4.33 -3.99 7.24
N LYS A 76 -3.25 -3.43 7.77
CA LYS A 76 -3.31 -2.11 8.43
C LYS A 76 -3.74 -1.00 7.47
N ILE A 77 -3.54 -1.15 6.15
CA ILE A 77 -4.06 -0.19 5.16
C ILE A 77 -5.59 -0.14 5.18
N PRO A 78 -6.34 -1.23 4.89
CA PRO A 78 -7.80 -1.21 4.99
C PRO A 78 -8.28 -0.92 6.42
N ASN A 79 -7.61 -1.43 7.46
CA ASN A 79 -8.03 -1.17 8.84
C ASN A 79 -7.97 0.34 9.19
N SER A 80 -6.91 1.06 8.79
CA SER A 80 -6.84 2.53 8.96
C SER A 80 -7.92 3.27 8.18
N LEU A 81 -8.21 2.86 6.93
CA LEU A 81 -9.31 3.44 6.16
C LEU A 81 -10.64 3.29 6.89
N ILE A 82 -10.92 2.09 7.42
CA ILE A 82 -12.17 1.80 8.12
C ILE A 82 -12.24 2.59 9.42
N ALA A 83 -11.16 2.64 10.20
CA ALA A 83 -11.12 3.39 11.45
C ALA A 83 -11.42 4.89 11.25
N LEU A 84 -10.81 5.51 10.24
CA LEU A 84 -11.01 6.91 9.90
C LEU A 84 -12.42 7.18 9.34
N GLU A 85 -12.93 6.30 8.48
CA GLU A 85 -14.23 6.45 7.85
C GLU A 85 -15.38 6.25 8.84
N THR A 86 -15.25 5.28 9.74
CA THR A 86 -16.26 5.00 10.78
C THR A 86 -16.20 5.97 11.96
N GLY A 87 -15.16 6.81 12.04
CA GLY A 87 -14.95 7.74 13.15
C GLY A 87 -14.34 7.11 14.41
N GLU A 88 -13.98 5.82 14.38
CA GLU A 88 -13.28 5.17 15.51
C GLU A 88 -11.88 5.74 15.76
N ALA A 89 -11.29 6.34 14.72
CA ALA A 89 -10.16 7.24 14.83
C ALA A 89 -10.52 8.54 14.10
N GLU A 90 -10.50 9.67 14.80
CA GLU A 90 -10.89 10.97 14.20
C GLU A 90 -9.80 11.52 13.25
N SER A 91 -8.54 11.18 13.51
CA SER A 91 -7.38 11.61 12.74
C SER A 91 -6.22 10.62 12.86
N LYS A 92 -5.14 10.88 12.14
CA LYS A 92 -3.87 10.14 12.25
C LYS A 92 -3.20 10.25 13.63
N ASP A 93 -3.57 11.26 14.42
CA ASP A 93 -3.04 11.53 15.75
C ASP A 93 -3.85 10.84 16.87
N PHE A 94 -4.87 10.07 16.51
CA PHE A 94 -5.71 9.36 17.47
C PHE A 94 -4.89 8.40 18.34
N GLU A 95 -4.70 8.76 19.61
CA GLU A 95 -3.87 8.01 20.56
C GLU A 95 -4.68 6.90 21.24
N ILE A 96 -4.07 5.70 21.32
CA ILE A 96 -4.46 4.67 22.28
C ILE A 96 -3.27 4.45 23.21
N LYS A 97 -3.54 4.48 24.52
CA LYS A 97 -2.54 4.21 25.55
C LYS A 97 -2.25 2.71 25.62
N TRP A 98 -0.98 2.36 25.72
CA TRP A 98 -0.61 0.96 25.91
C TRP A 98 -0.90 0.52 27.35
N ASP A 99 -1.71 -0.52 27.50
CA ASP A 99 -1.94 -1.21 28.76
C ASP A 99 -1.28 -2.60 28.70
N SER A 100 -0.23 -2.79 29.48
CA SER A 100 0.52 -4.05 29.55
C SER A 100 -0.29 -5.22 30.12
N LYS A 101 -1.43 -4.96 30.78
CA LYS A 101 -2.35 -6.01 31.25
C LYS A 101 -3.23 -6.54 30.11
N LEU A 102 -3.66 -5.66 29.21
CA LEU A 102 -4.48 -6.03 28.04
C LEU A 102 -3.64 -6.50 26.86
N ALA A 103 -2.43 -5.98 26.72
CA ALA A 103 -1.50 -6.29 25.64
C ALA A 103 -0.10 -6.56 26.22
N PRO A 104 0.09 -7.71 26.90
CA PRO A 104 1.35 -8.04 27.55
C PRO A 104 2.47 -8.19 26.52
N ARG A 105 3.60 -7.53 26.80
CA ARG A 105 4.79 -7.57 25.95
C ARG A 105 5.27 -9.02 25.80
N GLN A 106 5.42 -9.46 24.56
CA GLN A 106 6.00 -10.77 24.24
C GLN A 106 7.51 -10.64 23.98
N PRO A 107 8.31 -11.71 24.18
CA PRO A 107 9.75 -11.68 23.93
C PRO A 107 10.12 -11.25 22.50
N TRP A 108 9.32 -11.65 21.51
CA TRP A 108 9.52 -11.33 20.10
C TRP A 108 9.04 -9.93 19.70
N TRP A 109 8.44 -9.14 20.61
CA TRP A 109 7.97 -7.79 20.28
C TRP A 109 9.15 -6.84 20.04
N PRO A 110 9.11 -6.06 18.95
CA PRO A 110 9.96 -4.87 18.83
C PRO A 110 9.80 -3.97 20.07
N ALA A 111 10.87 -3.32 20.50
CA ALA A 111 10.82 -2.39 21.63
C ALA A 111 9.78 -1.27 21.38
N ALA A 112 9.70 -0.80 20.13
CA ALA A 112 8.79 0.25 19.70
C ALA A 112 7.30 -0.06 19.89
N TRP A 113 6.89 -1.29 20.21
CA TRP A 113 5.47 -1.61 20.45
C TRP A 113 5.02 -1.35 21.88
N ALA A 114 5.93 -1.33 22.85
CA ALA A 114 5.61 -1.24 24.28
C ALA A 114 5.50 0.22 24.73
N GLN A 115 4.66 0.99 24.05
CA GLN A 115 4.43 2.41 24.29
C GLN A 115 3.07 2.83 23.73
N ASN A 116 2.59 4.01 24.12
CA ASN A 116 1.41 4.61 23.48
C ASN A 116 1.67 4.83 22.00
N HIS A 117 0.61 4.75 21.21
CA HIS A 117 0.69 5.03 19.79
C HIS A 117 -0.48 5.89 19.34
N THR A 118 -0.18 6.78 18.40
CA THR A 118 -1.15 7.34 17.45
C THR A 118 -1.43 6.35 16.32
N LEU A 119 -2.49 6.58 15.52
CA LEU A 119 -2.76 5.75 14.34
C LEU A 119 -1.57 5.73 13.37
N GLU A 120 -0.93 6.89 13.17
CA GLU A 120 0.27 7.05 12.32
C GLU A 120 1.46 6.25 12.86
N SER A 121 1.83 6.46 14.12
CA SER A 121 2.99 5.76 14.71
C SER A 121 2.74 4.25 14.86
N ALA A 122 1.49 3.81 15.09
CA ALA A 122 1.13 2.41 15.08
C ALA A 122 1.27 1.79 13.68
N LEU A 123 0.91 2.52 12.62
CA LEU A 123 1.09 2.07 11.23
C LEU A 123 2.57 1.90 10.91
N GLN A 124 3.38 2.92 11.20
CA GLN A 124 4.82 2.97 10.95
C GLN A 124 5.56 1.84 11.70
N ASN A 125 5.29 1.68 12.99
CA ASN A 125 5.92 0.64 13.82
C ASN A 125 5.26 -0.74 13.67
N SER A 126 4.18 -0.84 12.89
CA SER A 126 3.38 -2.05 12.74
C SER A 126 2.82 -2.62 14.04
N ALA A 127 2.55 -1.78 15.05
CA ALA A 127 2.09 -2.18 16.37
C ALA A 127 0.79 -2.99 16.29
N VAL A 128 0.86 -4.30 16.52
CA VAL A 128 -0.29 -5.20 16.33
C VAL A 128 -1.39 -4.92 17.36
N TRP A 129 -1.03 -4.73 18.63
CA TRP A 129 -2.00 -4.53 19.70
C TRP A 129 -2.92 -3.32 19.45
N TYR A 130 -2.39 -2.24 18.85
CA TYR A 130 -3.16 -1.05 18.50
C TYR A 130 -4.23 -1.36 17.46
N TYR A 131 -3.87 -2.07 16.39
CA TYR A 131 -4.81 -2.43 15.32
C TYR A 131 -5.81 -3.51 15.72
N GLN A 132 -5.45 -4.35 16.70
CA GLN A 132 -6.38 -5.27 17.35
C GLN A 132 -7.45 -4.50 18.12
N GLU A 133 -7.04 -3.46 18.87
CA GLU A 133 -7.97 -2.60 19.58
C GLU A 133 -8.89 -1.83 18.65
N ILE A 134 -8.34 -1.23 17.59
CA ILE A 134 -9.15 -0.58 16.55
C ILE A 134 -10.16 -1.55 15.92
N ALA A 135 -9.75 -2.78 15.59
CA ALA A 135 -10.67 -3.76 15.02
C ALA A 135 -11.81 -4.14 15.98
N ARG A 136 -11.53 -4.26 17.28
CA ARG A 136 -12.57 -4.48 18.31
C ARG A 136 -13.55 -3.31 18.38
N ARG A 137 -13.05 -2.07 18.32
CA ARG A 137 -13.88 -0.86 18.32
C ARG A 137 -14.78 -0.79 17.08
N ILE A 138 -14.23 -1.06 15.90
CA ILE A 138 -15.00 -1.15 14.64
C ILE A 138 -16.08 -2.24 14.75
N GLY A 139 -15.73 -3.41 15.30
CA GLY A 139 -16.64 -4.54 15.43
C GLY A 139 -16.86 -5.31 14.12
N ALA A 140 -17.34 -6.55 14.24
CA ALA A 140 -17.40 -7.50 13.14
C ALA A 140 -18.33 -7.10 11.99
N GLU A 141 -19.50 -6.55 12.28
CA GLU A 141 -20.48 -6.19 11.26
C GLU A 141 -19.96 -5.08 10.33
N ARG A 142 -19.49 -3.96 10.91
CA ARG A 142 -18.91 -2.86 10.14
C ARG A 142 -17.64 -3.30 9.41
N MET A 143 -16.78 -4.07 10.07
CA MET A 143 -15.56 -4.60 9.44
C MET A 143 -15.89 -5.45 8.21
N GLN A 144 -16.85 -6.37 8.29
CA GLN A 144 -17.26 -7.20 7.16
C GLN A 144 -17.81 -6.35 6.01
N ALA A 145 -18.68 -5.38 6.31
CA ALA A 145 -19.27 -4.51 5.30
C ALA A 145 -18.19 -3.76 4.48
N TYR A 146 -17.13 -3.28 5.15
CA TYR A 146 -16.01 -2.63 4.45
C TYR A 146 -15.11 -3.62 3.71
N VAL A 147 -14.82 -4.79 4.28
CA VAL A 147 -14.05 -5.85 3.60
C VAL A 147 -14.75 -6.28 2.30
N ASP A 148 -16.08 -6.36 2.33
CA ASP A 148 -16.90 -6.63 1.14
C ASP A 148 -16.87 -5.47 0.15
N ARG A 149 -17.08 -4.23 0.62
CA ARG A 149 -17.02 -3.01 -0.21
C ARG A 149 -15.66 -2.85 -0.90
N PHE A 150 -14.58 -3.15 -0.20
CA PHE A 150 -13.23 -3.10 -0.76
C PHE A 150 -12.93 -4.29 -1.67
N ASN A 151 -13.78 -5.32 -1.68
CA ASN A 151 -13.50 -6.59 -2.34
C ASN A 151 -12.12 -7.14 -1.96
N TYR A 152 -11.83 -7.19 -0.66
CA TYR A 152 -10.48 -7.47 -0.16
C TYR A 152 -10.21 -8.99 -0.08
N GLY A 153 -9.55 -9.52 -1.11
CA GLY A 153 -9.16 -10.93 -1.17
C GLY A 153 -10.36 -11.87 -1.15
N ASN A 154 -10.31 -12.91 -0.30
CA ASN A 154 -11.42 -13.84 -0.11
C ASN A 154 -12.56 -13.29 0.79
N ARG A 155 -12.43 -12.07 1.31
CA ARG A 155 -13.40 -11.37 2.16
C ARG A 155 -13.82 -12.11 3.44
N ASN A 156 -13.03 -13.09 3.87
CA ASN A 156 -13.38 -13.93 5.01
C ASN A 156 -12.73 -13.43 6.31
N ILE A 157 -13.51 -12.78 7.18
CA ILE A 157 -13.04 -12.32 8.50
C ILE A 157 -13.20 -13.35 9.63
N SER A 158 -13.48 -14.63 9.32
CA SER A 158 -13.55 -15.67 10.35
C SER A 158 -12.18 -15.90 11.03
N GLY A 159 -12.22 -16.32 12.30
CA GLY A 159 -11.03 -16.51 13.14
C GLY A 159 -10.85 -15.47 14.25
N GLY A 160 -11.80 -14.57 14.42
CA GLY A 160 -11.82 -13.56 15.49
C GLY A 160 -11.57 -12.15 14.97
N ILE A 161 -12.35 -11.18 15.47
CA ILE A 161 -12.37 -9.80 14.94
C ILE A 161 -11.01 -9.09 15.06
N ASP A 162 -10.15 -9.51 15.96
CA ASP A 162 -8.81 -8.96 16.13
C ASP A 162 -7.68 -9.90 15.68
N GLN A 163 -8.00 -11.04 15.05
CA GLN A 163 -7.01 -12.02 14.56
C GLN A 163 -7.17 -12.40 13.09
N PHE A 164 -8.29 -12.08 12.44
CA PHE A 164 -8.64 -12.65 11.13
C PHE A 164 -7.60 -12.42 10.03
N TRP A 165 -6.81 -11.34 10.13
CA TRP A 165 -5.72 -11.01 9.21
C TRP A 165 -4.33 -11.54 9.63
N LEU A 166 -4.18 -12.03 10.86
CA LEU A 166 -2.93 -12.55 11.43
C LEU A 166 -2.87 -14.07 11.36
N THR A 167 -3.89 -14.73 11.90
CA THR A 167 -3.97 -16.20 12.06
C THR A 167 -5.31 -16.77 11.60
N GLY A 168 -6.32 -15.92 11.35
CA GLY A 168 -7.63 -16.37 10.88
C GLY A 168 -7.68 -16.67 9.38
N SER A 169 -8.84 -16.42 8.77
CA SER A 169 -9.18 -16.98 7.45
C SER A 169 -9.04 -16.01 6.27
N LEU A 170 -8.70 -14.74 6.52
CA LEU A 170 -8.55 -13.76 5.44
C LEU A 170 -7.33 -14.10 4.59
N ARG A 171 -7.51 -14.16 3.28
CA ARG A 171 -6.44 -14.41 2.32
C ARG A 171 -6.54 -13.44 1.15
N ILE A 172 -5.41 -12.91 0.69
CA ILE A 172 -5.30 -12.03 -0.49
C ILE A 172 -4.04 -12.36 -1.28
N SER A 173 -4.12 -12.25 -2.61
CA SER A 173 -3.01 -12.47 -3.54
C SER A 173 -2.28 -11.18 -3.90
N ALA A 174 -1.10 -11.28 -4.53
CA ALA A 174 -0.37 -10.09 -4.97
C ALA A 174 -1.13 -9.32 -6.08
N ASN A 175 -1.79 -10.05 -6.98
CA ASN A 175 -2.68 -9.45 -7.99
C ASN A 175 -3.84 -8.67 -7.35
N GLU A 176 -4.45 -9.21 -6.30
CA GLU A 176 -5.54 -8.53 -5.59
C GLU A 176 -5.05 -7.34 -4.76
N GLN A 177 -3.83 -7.39 -4.22
CA GLN A 177 -3.21 -6.28 -3.49
C GLN A 177 -3.04 -5.05 -4.39
N VAL A 178 -2.45 -5.20 -5.59
CA VAL A 178 -2.26 -4.06 -6.51
C VAL A 178 -3.60 -3.49 -6.99
N GLU A 179 -4.59 -4.35 -7.20
CA GLU A 179 -5.93 -3.91 -7.58
C GLU A 179 -6.67 -3.20 -6.44
N PHE A 180 -6.51 -3.66 -5.20
CA PHE A 180 -6.98 -2.93 -4.02
C PHE A 180 -6.30 -1.56 -3.91
N LEU A 181 -4.97 -1.50 -4.09
CA LEU A 181 -4.19 -0.26 -4.00
C LEU A 181 -4.56 0.74 -5.09
N ARG A 182 -4.81 0.28 -6.31
CA ARG A 182 -5.31 1.14 -7.41
C ARG A 182 -6.63 1.79 -7.05
N ARG A 183 -7.60 0.99 -6.58
CA ARG A 183 -8.93 1.48 -6.18
C ARG A 183 -8.88 2.39 -4.95
N PHE A 184 -8.02 2.07 -3.99
CA PHE A 184 -7.72 2.94 -2.84
C PHE A 184 -7.18 4.30 -3.32
N TYR A 185 -6.18 4.29 -4.19
CA TYR A 185 -5.47 5.49 -4.59
C TYR A 185 -6.37 6.50 -5.31
N VAL A 186 -7.24 6.03 -6.20
CA VAL A 186 -8.21 6.89 -6.91
C VAL A 186 -9.53 7.07 -6.15
N ASN A 187 -9.61 6.61 -4.90
CA ASN A 187 -10.82 6.61 -4.06
C ASN A 187 -12.06 6.00 -4.75
N GLN A 188 -11.88 4.92 -5.52
CA GLN A 188 -13.01 4.23 -6.16
C GLN A 188 -13.96 3.59 -5.14
N PHE A 189 -13.54 3.47 -3.88
CA PHE A 189 -14.41 3.02 -2.81
C PHE A 189 -15.49 4.04 -2.46
N GLY A 190 -15.31 5.34 -2.75
CA GLY A 190 -16.24 6.40 -2.37
C GLY A 190 -16.17 6.76 -0.90
N LEU A 191 -14.97 6.77 -0.31
CA LEU A 191 -14.74 7.21 1.07
C LEU A 191 -14.63 8.74 1.12
N ALA A 192 -14.66 9.32 2.31
CA ALA A 192 -14.34 10.73 2.46
C ALA A 192 -12.89 11.03 2.00
N GLU A 193 -12.68 12.14 1.29
CA GLU A 193 -11.34 12.52 0.81
C GLU A 193 -10.32 12.61 1.96
N ARG A 194 -10.76 13.11 3.13
CA ARG A 194 -9.94 13.17 4.35
C ARG A 194 -9.39 11.80 4.75
N THR A 195 -10.20 10.76 4.65
CA THR A 195 -9.85 9.38 5.05
C THR A 195 -8.74 8.85 4.14
N VAL A 196 -8.93 9.02 2.83
CA VAL A 196 -7.96 8.56 1.82
C VAL A 196 -6.67 9.33 1.95
N GLN A 197 -6.71 10.66 2.04
CA GLN A 197 -5.52 11.48 2.11
C GLN A 197 -4.70 11.21 3.37
N MET A 198 -5.33 11.17 4.55
CA MET A 198 -4.63 10.81 5.79
C MET A 198 -3.98 9.42 5.70
N THR A 199 -4.66 8.44 5.10
CA THR A 199 -4.09 7.11 4.93
C THR A 199 -2.89 7.12 3.97
N LYS A 200 -2.95 7.85 2.86
CA LYS A 200 -1.82 8.03 1.94
C LYS A 200 -0.62 8.67 2.65
N ASP A 201 -0.86 9.67 3.49
CA ASP A 201 0.19 10.39 4.21
C ASP A 201 0.90 9.51 5.23
N MET A 202 0.17 8.65 5.93
CA MET A 202 0.76 7.70 6.88
C MET A 202 1.56 6.56 6.20
N LEU A 203 1.36 6.32 4.90
CA LEU A 203 2.00 5.22 4.15
C LEU A 203 3.37 5.58 3.55
N VAL A 204 3.82 6.82 3.65
CA VAL A 204 5.09 7.25 3.06
C VAL A 204 6.27 6.50 3.68
N LEU A 205 7.03 5.80 2.84
CA LEU A 205 8.26 5.12 3.23
C LEU A 205 9.50 5.94 2.86
N GLU A 206 9.44 6.61 1.71
CA GLU A 206 10.53 7.44 1.19
C GLU A 206 9.94 8.55 0.31
N GLN A 207 10.48 9.76 0.44
CA GLN A 207 10.09 10.90 -0.38
C GLN A 207 11.33 11.69 -0.77
N THR A 208 11.45 11.95 -2.07
CA THR A 208 12.52 12.74 -2.69
C THR A 208 11.89 13.82 -3.59
N PRO A 209 12.67 14.76 -4.15
CA PRO A 209 12.16 15.66 -5.18
C PRO A 209 11.63 14.95 -6.43
N ASP A 210 12.13 13.75 -6.73
CA ASP A 210 11.82 13.02 -7.96
C ASP A 210 10.64 12.06 -7.82
N TYR A 211 10.47 11.47 -6.64
CA TYR A 211 9.45 10.44 -6.40
C TYR A 211 9.01 10.35 -4.93
N ARG A 212 7.85 9.73 -4.73
CA ARG A 212 7.32 9.34 -3.42
C ARG A 212 6.97 7.86 -3.43
N LEU A 213 7.65 7.08 -2.60
CA LEU A 213 7.40 5.66 -2.39
C LEU A 213 6.56 5.48 -1.12
N SER A 214 5.36 4.94 -1.30
CA SER A 214 4.44 4.63 -0.21
C SER A 214 4.19 3.14 -0.14
N GLY A 215 3.99 2.60 1.06
CA GLY A 215 3.68 1.18 1.21
C GLY A 215 3.64 0.67 2.63
N LYS A 216 3.39 -0.62 2.75
CA LYS A 216 3.28 -1.31 4.03
C LYS A 216 3.92 -2.70 3.97
N THR A 217 4.76 -2.97 4.96
CA THR A 217 5.30 -4.31 5.22
C THR A 217 4.28 -5.20 5.95
N GLY A 218 4.33 -6.51 5.67
CA GLY A 218 3.60 -7.55 6.40
C GLY A 218 4.48 -8.78 6.63
N TRP A 219 4.21 -9.55 7.69
CA TRP A 219 4.90 -10.81 7.94
C TRP A 219 3.92 -11.78 8.59
N ALA A 220 3.44 -12.74 7.80
CA ALA A 220 2.55 -13.81 8.27
C ALA A 220 3.36 -14.95 8.89
N GLY A 221 2.83 -15.56 9.95
CA GLY A 221 3.48 -16.64 10.69
C GLY A 221 4.46 -16.18 11.78
N LEU A 222 4.78 -14.88 11.88
CA LEU A 222 5.73 -14.39 12.88
C LEU A 222 5.23 -14.70 14.30
N GLY A 223 6.07 -15.41 15.08
CA GLY A 223 5.71 -15.82 16.45
C GLY A 223 4.88 -17.11 16.53
N GLU A 224 4.54 -17.73 15.39
CA GLU A 224 3.78 -18.98 15.30
C GLU A 224 4.72 -20.16 14.98
N PRO A 225 5.03 -21.04 15.94
CA PRO A 225 5.96 -22.16 15.73
C PRO A 225 5.50 -23.09 14.60
N GLY A 226 6.38 -23.35 13.63
CA GLY A 226 6.13 -24.26 12.51
C GLY A 226 5.22 -23.71 11.40
N ALA A 227 4.69 -22.49 11.54
CA ALA A 227 3.90 -21.86 10.49
C ALA A 227 4.80 -21.42 9.31
N PRO A 228 4.37 -21.65 8.05
CA PRO A 228 5.00 -21.03 6.89
C PRO A 228 5.06 -19.50 7.06
N GLN A 229 6.22 -18.93 6.75
CA GLN A 229 6.48 -17.51 6.96
C GLN A 229 6.44 -16.78 5.62
N THR A 230 5.53 -15.80 5.50
CA THR A 230 5.40 -15.01 4.27
C THR A 230 5.63 -13.53 4.56
N GLY A 231 6.66 -12.95 3.94
CA GLY A 231 6.99 -11.55 4.04
C GLY A 231 6.38 -10.75 2.90
N TRP A 232 5.61 -9.72 3.21
CA TRP A 232 4.97 -8.81 2.26
C TRP A 232 5.63 -7.43 2.25
N LEU A 233 5.65 -6.80 1.08
CA LEU A 233 5.75 -5.34 0.91
C LEU A 233 4.82 -4.95 -0.24
N VAL A 234 3.82 -4.13 0.05
CA VAL A 234 2.81 -3.67 -0.92
C VAL A 234 2.71 -2.16 -0.89
N GLY A 235 2.42 -1.52 -2.01
CA GLY A 235 2.38 -0.07 -2.05
C GLY A 235 2.27 0.52 -3.46
N TYR A 236 2.66 1.78 -3.58
CA TYR A 236 2.71 2.47 -4.86
C TYR A 236 3.84 3.49 -4.89
N LEU A 237 4.29 3.80 -6.10
CA LEU A 237 5.29 4.81 -6.39
C LEU A 237 4.63 5.94 -7.18
N GLU A 238 4.74 7.17 -6.69
CA GLU A 238 4.34 8.39 -7.41
C GLU A 238 5.60 9.05 -7.98
N ARG A 239 5.61 9.35 -9.28
CA ARG A 239 6.72 10.04 -9.95
C ARG A 239 6.19 10.81 -11.16
N GLN A 240 6.52 12.10 -11.28
CA GLN A 240 6.19 12.90 -12.47
C GLN A 240 4.70 12.84 -12.91
N GLY A 241 3.77 12.72 -11.96
CA GLY A 241 2.33 12.57 -12.23
C GLY A 241 1.88 11.15 -12.57
N GLU A 242 2.81 10.21 -12.68
CA GLU A 242 2.59 8.78 -12.87
C GLU A 242 2.50 8.06 -11.52
N VAL A 243 1.80 6.93 -11.52
CA VAL A 243 1.58 6.09 -10.36
C VAL A 243 1.72 4.63 -10.75
N PHE A 244 2.58 3.91 -10.04
CA PHE A 244 2.83 2.49 -10.24
C PHE A 244 2.49 1.72 -8.96
N TYR A 245 1.56 0.78 -9.03
CA TYR A 245 1.14 -0.04 -7.88
C TYR A 245 1.93 -1.32 -7.85
N PHE A 246 2.39 -1.75 -6.67
CA PHE A 246 3.18 -2.96 -6.56
C PHE A 246 2.81 -3.82 -5.36
N ALA A 247 3.02 -5.11 -5.50
CA ALA A 247 2.91 -6.08 -4.43
C ALA A 247 4.00 -7.14 -4.56
N LEU A 248 4.75 -7.33 -3.49
CA LEU A 248 5.76 -8.37 -3.34
C LEU A 248 5.40 -9.28 -2.17
N ASN A 249 5.49 -10.59 -2.36
CA ASN A 249 5.66 -11.51 -1.24
C ASN A 249 6.83 -12.47 -1.46
N ILE A 250 7.48 -12.85 -0.37
CA ILE A 250 8.58 -13.81 -0.32
C ILE A 250 8.35 -14.83 0.79
N ASP A 251 8.95 -16.00 0.66
CA ASP A 251 9.15 -16.90 1.79
C ASP A 251 10.25 -16.39 2.70
N VAL A 252 10.02 -16.43 4.01
CA VAL A 252 10.96 -15.96 5.03
C VAL A 252 11.47 -17.14 5.83
N LYS A 253 12.57 -17.75 5.39
CA LYS A 253 13.13 -18.95 6.04
C LYS A 253 13.92 -18.60 7.30
N LYS A 254 14.53 -17.41 7.32
CA LYS A 254 15.20 -16.79 8.48
C LYS A 254 14.83 -15.32 8.58
N SER A 255 14.92 -14.74 9.78
CA SER A 255 14.45 -13.37 10.03
C SER A 255 15.13 -12.30 9.16
N GLN A 256 16.36 -12.56 8.73
CA GLN A 256 17.15 -11.67 7.87
C GLN A 256 16.56 -11.56 6.45
N ASP A 257 15.85 -12.58 5.98
CA ASP A 257 15.23 -12.59 4.64
C ASP A 257 14.17 -11.49 4.52
N ALA A 258 13.57 -11.07 5.64
CA ALA A 258 12.58 -10.01 5.66
C ALA A 258 13.13 -8.66 5.11
N ALA A 259 14.45 -8.44 5.15
CA ALA A 259 15.08 -7.25 4.56
C ALA A 259 15.13 -7.30 3.02
N ALA A 260 15.07 -8.50 2.41
CA ALA A 260 15.10 -8.69 0.97
C ALA A 260 13.92 -7.98 0.27
N ARG A 261 12.76 -7.88 0.93
CA ARG A 261 11.56 -7.23 0.37
C ARG A 261 11.84 -5.83 -0.19
N MET A 262 12.44 -4.95 0.62
CA MET A 262 12.73 -3.58 0.19
C MET A 262 13.88 -3.53 -0.82
N LYS A 263 14.89 -4.39 -0.66
CA LYS A 263 16.02 -4.49 -1.60
C LYS A 263 15.53 -4.87 -3.00
N ILE A 264 14.68 -5.89 -3.10
CA ILE A 264 14.10 -6.37 -4.36
C ILE A 264 13.24 -5.30 -5.01
N VAL A 265 12.31 -4.68 -4.26
CA VAL A 265 11.45 -3.61 -4.81
C VAL A 265 12.29 -2.45 -5.36
N ARG A 266 13.28 -1.97 -4.61
CA ARG A 266 14.14 -0.86 -5.07
C ARG A 266 15.00 -1.26 -6.27
N ALA A 267 15.53 -2.49 -6.30
CA ALA A 267 16.30 -2.98 -7.44
C ALA A 267 15.44 -3.06 -8.71
N ILE A 268 14.24 -3.63 -8.62
CA ILE A 268 13.29 -3.70 -9.75
C ILE A 268 12.92 -2.30 -10.24
N PHE A 269 12.61 -1.37 -9.34
CA PHE A 269 12.31 0.00 -9.76
C PHE A 269 13.51 0.74 -10.33
N GLY A 270 14.73 0.43 -9.87
CA GLY A 270 15.96 0.91 -10.49
C GLY A 270 16.14 0.40 -11.92
N ASP A 271 15.96 -0.91 -12.13
CA ASP A 271 16.05 -1.53 -13.46
C ASP A 271 14.99 -0.98 -14.42
N LEU A 272 13.81 -0.65 -13.91
CA LEU A 272 12.71 -0.04 -14.66
C LEU A 272 12.90 1.47 -14.91
N GLY A 273 13.97 2.09 -14.38
CA GLY A 273 14.21 3.53 -14.47
C GLY A 273 13.23 4.39 -13.67
N LEU A 274 12.49 3.79 -12.73
CA LEU A 274 11.46 4.43 -11.92
C LEU A 274 12.02 5.14 -10.68
N LEU A 275 13.20 4.73 -10.19
CA LEU A 275 13.92 5.47 -9.14
C LEU A 275 15.14 6.16 -9.76
N SER A 276 15.34 7.44 -9.45
CA SER A 276 16.61 8.11 -9.70
C SER A 276 17.72 7.41 -8.92
N THR A 277 18.85 7.14 -9.57
CA THR A 277 20.03 6.51 -8.96
C THR A 277 20.84 7.46 -8.07
N ALA A 278 20.45 8.73 -7.95
CA ALA A 278 21.06 9.68 -7.03
C ALA A 278 20.62 9.36 -5.60
N PRO A 279 21.55 9.08 -4.67
CA PRO A 279 21.19 8.90 -3.26
C PRO A 279 20.55 10.19 -2.73
N PRO A 280 19.46 10.11 -1.94
CA PRO A 280 18.87 11.30 -1.36
C PRO A 280 19.90 12.03 -0.50
N ALA A 281 19.90 13.37 -0.55
CA ALA A 281 20.56 14.16 0.47
C ALA A 281 19.95 13.77 1.82
N LEU A 282 20.79 13.22 2.71
CA LEU A 282 20.36 12.72 4.01
C LEU A 282 19.76 13.87 4.83
N THR A 283 18.44 13.91 4.95
CA THR A 283 17.79 14.64 6.05
C THR A 283 17.96 13.82 7.34
N PRO A 284 18.48 14.43 8.43
CA PRO A 284 18.77 13.70 9.66
C PRO A 284 17.47 13.41 10.41
N GLN A 285 16.77 12.31 10.07
CA GLN A 285 15.78 11.69 10.97
C GLN A 285 15.34 10.24 10.64
N GLY A 286 15.82 9.59 9.57
CA GLY A 286 15.36 8.25 9.19
C GLY A 286 16.28 7.05 9.52
N ALA A 287 17.52 7.28 9.96
CA ALA A 287 18.58 6.25 9.89
C ALA A 287 18.67 5.28 11.10
N GLN A 288 17.71 5.26 12.04
CA GLN A 288 17.81 4.40 13.24
C GLN A 288 16.76 3.29 13.36
N SER A 289 15.74 3.21 12.50
CA SER A 289 14.71 2.15 12.59
C SER A 289 14.93 0.96 11.64
N ALA A 290 15.90 1.03 10.72
CA ALA A 290 16.11 -0.02 9.72
C ALA A 290 17.19 -1.07 10.07
N ILE A 291 17.91 -0.94 11.20
CA ILE A 291 19.05 -1.81 11.54
C ILE A 291 18.94 -2.46 12.94
N SER A 292 18.04 -2.04 13.82
CA SER A 292 17.99 -2.53 15.21
C SER A 292 16.98 -3.65 15.52
N GLY A 293 16.33 -4.23 14.50
CA GLY A 293 15.37 -5.33 14.70
C GLY A 293 15.99 -6.72 14.90
N ALA A 294 17.31 -6.85 14.82
CA ALA A 294 18.01 -8.13 15.00
C ALA A 294 19.09 -7.98 16.07
N SER A 295 18.69 -8.07 17.33
CA SER A 295 19.60 -8.37 18.44
C SER A 295 18.83 -8.98 19.60
N ARG A 296 19.21 -10.24 19.85
CA ARG A 296 18.80 -11.23 20.85
C ARG A 296 17.54 -12.01 20.52
#